data_AF-A0A9Q1CML6-F1
#
_entry.id   AF-A0A9Q1CML6-F1
#
_cell.length_a   1.000
_cell.length_b   1.000
_cell.length_c   1.000
_cell.angle_alpha   90.00
_cell.angle_beta   90.00
_cell.angle_gamma   90.00
#
_symmetry.space_group_name_H-M   'P 1'
#
loop_
_entity.id
_entity.type
_entity.pdbx_description
1 polymer ?
#
loop_
_entity_poly.entity_id
_entity_poly.type
_entity_poly.pdbx_seq_one_letter_code
_entity_poly.pdbx_strand_id
1 'polypeptide(L)' 'MEESTTRFPLRGKRHVVVKQCRGVPYINIGEHFGGETKDRLIAGKRSINLRVEEWKKLYGKVHRINAAVNKLD' A
#
# COMPACT_ATOMS: atom_id res chain seq x y z
N MET A 1 -5.65 19.18 9.96
CA MET A 1 -4.85 18.07 10.51
C MET A 1 -4.07 17.49 9.36
N GLU A 2 -2.75 17.54 9.43
CA GLU A 2 -1.87 17.04 8.37
C GLU A 2 -2.01 15.52 8.33
N GLU A 3 -2.57 14.97 7.24
CA GLU A 3 -2.71 13.53 7.06
C GLU A 3 -1.32 12.92 6.90
N SER A 4 -0.76 12.38 8.00
CA SER A 4 0.53 11.71 7.96
C SER A 4 0.45 10.53 6.99
N THR A 5 1.24 10.61 5.92
CA THR A 5 1.29 9.62 4.86
C THR A 5 2.70 9.08 4.76
N THR A 6 2.88 7.81 5.10
CA THR A 6 4.17 7.12 4.97
C THR A 6 4.18 6.26 3.71
N ARG A 7 5.25 6.35 2.93
CA ARG A 7 5.36 5.71 1.61
C ARG A 7 6.55 4.77 1.56
N PHE A 8 6.34 3.61 0.94
CA PHE A 8 7.36 2.61 0.70
C PHE A 8 7.35 2.30 -0.80
N PRO A 9 8.41 2.66 -1.55
CA PRO A 9 8.47 2.38 -2.98
C PRO A 9 8.61 0.87 -3.24
N LEU A 10 7.93 0.40 -4.28
CA LEU A 10 8.15 -0.93 -4.86
C LEU A 10 8.93 -0.75 -6.17
N ARG A 11 8.36 -1.12 -7.32
CA ARG A 11 8.95 -0.92 -8.65
C ARG A 11 8.15 0.08 -9.48
N GLY A 12 8.84 0.98 -10.17
CA GLY A 12 8.23 1.97 -11.06
C GLY A 12 7.26 2.89 -10.30
N LYS A 13 6.00 2.93 -10.74
CA LYS A 13 4.96 3.77 -10.12
C LYS A 13 4.26 3.10 -8.92
N ARG A 14 4.67 1.89 -8.52
CA ARG A 14 4.01 1.14 -7.44
C ARG A 14 4.59 1.47 -6.07
N HIS A 15 3.70 1.68 -5.12
CA HIS A 15 4.04 2.01 -3.73
C HIS A 15 3.11 1.24 -2.78
N VAL A 16 3.61 0.99 -1.57
CA VAL A 16 2.79 0.77 -0.39
C VAL A 16 2.67 2.11 0.34
N VAL A 17 1.45 2.55 0.64
CA VAL A 17 1.17 3.84 1.28
C VAL A 17 0.31 3.62 2.51
N VAL A 18 0.83 4.02 3.67
CA VAL A 18 0.07 4.05 4.92
C VAL A 18 -0.47 5.47 5.07
N LYS A 19 -1.80 5.59 5.19
CA LYS A 19 -2.49 6.88 5.31
C LYS A 19 -3.70 6.77 6.22
N GLN A 20 -4.21 7.91 6.67
CA GLN A 20 -5.49 8.00 7.36
C GLN A 20 -6.53 8.64 6.43
N CYS A 21 -7.77 8.16 6.49
CA CYS A 21 -8.91 8.79 5.85
C CYS A 21 -10.03 8.87 6.87
N ARG A 22 -10.42 10.11 7.22
CA ARG A 22 -11.43 10.38 8.27
C ARG A 22 -11.13 9.67 9.60
N GLY A 23 -9.86 9.71 10.02
CA GLY A 23 -9.38 9.07 11.25
C GLY A 23 -9.22 7.55 11.19
N VAL A 24 -9.57 6.91 10.07
CA VAL A 24 -9.41 5.46 9.89
C VAL A 24 -8.11 5.18 9.12
N PRO A 25 -7.18 4.38 9.66
CA PRO A 25 -5.95 4.01 8.97
C PRO A 25 -6.19 2.97 7.86
N TYR A 26 -5.51 3.17 6.73
CA TYR A 26 -5.51 2.27 5.59
C TYR A 26 -4.10 2.07 5.05
N ILE A 27 -3.88 0.88 4.47
CA ILE A 27 -2.67 0.55 3.73
C ILE A 27 -3.07 0.39 2.26
N ASN A 28 -2.68 1.33 1.40
CA ASN A 28 -2.85 1.19 -0.03
C ASN A 28 -1.65 0.48 -0.64
N ILE A 29 -1.90 -0.49 -1.53
CA ILE A 29 -0.86 -1.14 -2.32
C ILE A 29 -1.25 -1.01 -3.79
N GLY A 30 -0.39 -0.37 -4.59
CA GLY A 30 -0.65 -0.28 -6.02
C GLY A 30 0.06 0.85 -6.73
N GLU A 31 -0.37 1.09 -7.98
CA GLU A 31 0.12 2.19 -8.80
C GLU A 31 -0.34 3.53 -8.25
N HIS A 32 0.59 4.46 -8.11
CA HIS A 32 0.35 5.83 -7.68
C HIS A 32 0.84 6.80 -8.75
N PHE A 33 0.06 7.84 -9.01
CA PHE A 33 0.40 8.87 -9.99
C PHE A 33 0.54 10.22 -9.29
N GLY A 34 1.37 11.10 -9.86
CA GLY A 34 1.49 12.47 -9.38
C GLY A 34 0.13 13.16 -9.40
N GLY A 35 -0.29 13.68 -8.25
CA GLY A 35 -1.42 14.60 -8.13
C GLY A 35 -0.99 16.03 -8.46
N GLU A 36 -1.89 16.98 -8.20
CA GLU A 36 -1.70 18.40 -8.52
C GLU A 36 -0.48 19.05 -7.83
N THR A 37 0.02 18.45 -6.75
CA THR A 37 1.27 18.85 -6.08
C THR A 37 2.25 17.68 -6.04
N LYS A 38 3.57 17.97 -6.11
CA LYS A 38 4.64 16.96 -6.04
C LYS A 38 4.49 16.01 -4.84
N ASP A 39 3.92 16.50 -3.76
CA ASP A 39 3.77 15.76 -2.52
C ASP A 39 2.49 14.94 -2.43
N ARG A 40 1.55 15.07 -3.38
CA ARG A 40 0.27 14.36 -3.36
C ARG A 40 0.28 13.24 -4.40
N LEU A 41 0.41 11.99 -3.95
CA LEU A 41 0.24 10.83 -4.83
C LEU A 41 -1.21 10.34 -4.78
N ILE A 42 -1.83 10.22 -5.95
CA ILE A 42 -3.19 9.68 -6.10
C ILE A 42 -3.09 8.19 -6.40
N ALA A 43 -3.80 7.39 -5.61
CA ALA A 43 -3.92 5.96 -5.86
C ALA A 43 -4.64 5.74 -7.19
N GLY A 44 -3.99 5.03 -8.13
CA GLY A 44 -4.56 4.70 -9.42
C GLY A 44 -5.58 3.57 -9.36
N LYS A 45 -6.25 3.31 -10.50
CA LYS A 45 -7.23 2.22 -10.65
C LYS A 45 -6.68 0.83 -10.35
N ARG A 46 -5.35 0.65 -10.44
CA ARG A 46 -4.63 -0.60 -10.12
C ARG A 46 -4.05 -0.54 -8.70
N SER A 47 -4.92 -0.35 -7.72
CA SER A 47 -4.55 -0.34 -6.31
C SER A 47 -5.64 -0.97 -5.44
N ILE A 48 -5.25 -1.43 -4.25
CA ILE A 48 -6.16 -1.94 -3.23
C ILE A 48 -5.92 -1.18 -1.92
N ASN A 49 -6.98 -0.78 -1.23
CA ASN A 49 -6.89 -0.27 0.14
C ASN A 49 -7.24 -1.40 1.10
N LEU A 50 -6.28 -1.78 1.93
CA LEU A 50 -6.47 -2.73 3.02
C LEU A 50 -6.77 -1.96 4.30
N ARG A 51 -7.78 -2.43 5.04
CA ARG A 51 -7.95 -2.08 6.45
C ARG A 51 -6.80 -2.70 7.26
N VAL A 52 -6.55 -2.15 8.43
CA VAL A 52 -5.50 -2.65 9.34
C VAL A 52 -5.64 -4.15 9.63
N GLU A 53 -6.85 -4.65 9.83
CA GLU A 53 -7.08 -6.08 10.09
C GLU A 53 -6.80 -6.98 8.88
N GLU A 54 -7.08 -6.51 7.67
CA GLU A 54 -6.74 -7.22 6.43
C GLU A 54 -5.22 -7.26 6.24
N TRP A 55 -4.54 -6.15 6.52
CA TRP A 55 -3.08 -6.08 6.50
C TRP A 55 -2.44 -7.04 7.51
N LYS A 56 -2.91 -7.07 8.76
CA LYS A 56 -2.42 -8.02 9.78
C LYS A 56 -2.61 -9.48 9.33
N LYS A 57 -3.76 -9.80 8.73
CA LYS A 57 -4.04 -11.15 8.18
C LYS A 57 -3.15 -11.51 6.98
N LEU A 58 -2.76 -10.53 6.17
CA LEU A 58 -1.79 -10.71 5.09
C LEU A 58 -0.38 -10.94 5.67
N TYR A 59 0.05 -10.07 6.59
CA TYR A 59 1.35 -10.14 7.25
C TYR A 59 1.56 -11.49 7.96
N GLY A 60 0.56 -11.98 8.70
CA GLY A 60 0.62 -13.29 9.34
C GLY A 60 0.79 -14.48 8.37
N LYS A 61 0.54 -14.29 7.07
CA LYS A 61 0.71 -15.30 6.03
C LYS A 61 1.96 -15.10 5.16
N VAL A 62 2.76 -14.05 5.39
CA VAL A 62 3.91 -13.71 4.54
C VAL A 62 4.88 -14.87 4.37
N HIS A 63 5.16 -15.65 5.42
CA HIS A 63 6.02 -16.83 5.31
C HIS A 63 5.49 -17.88 4.31
N ARG A 64 4.18 -18.15 4.30
CA ARG A 64 3.55 -19.09 3.36
C ARG A 64 3.53 -18.53 1.94
N ILE A 65 3.29 -17.23 1.81
CA ILE A 65 3.29 -16.53 0.52
C ILE A 65 4.70 -16.60 -0.07
N ASN A 66 5.75 -16.30 0.70
CA ASN A 66 7.14 -16.39 0.26
C ASN A 66 7.51 -17.82 -0.15
N ALA A 67 7.11 -18.82 0.63
CA ALA A 67 7.32 -20.23 0.27
C ALA A 67 6.60 -20.63 -1.02
N ALA A 68 5.46 -20.00 -1.34
CA ALA A 68 4.77 -20.22 -2.61
C ALA A 68 5.46 -19.51 -3.78
N VAL A 69 5.95 -18.27 -3.58
CA VAL A 69 6.71 -17.52 -4.59
C VAL A 69 8.01 -18.27 -4.97
N ASN A 70 8.78 -18.73 -3.99
CA ASN A 70 10.03 -19.46 -4.22
C ASN A 70 9.85 -20.81 -4.95
N LYS A 71 8.62 -21.30 -5.13
CA LYS A 71 8.32 -22.49 -5.94
C LYS A 71 8.05 -22.16 -7.40
N LEU A 72 7.80 -20.89 -7.71
CA LEU A 72 7.50 -20.38 -9.04
C LEU A 72 8.71 -19.73 -9.72
N ASP A 73 9.68 -19.30 -8.91
CA ASP A 73 11.02 -18.88 -9.34
C ASP A 73 11.95 -20.09 -9.49
#